data_AF-M0FTV9-F1
#
_entry.id   AF-M0FTV9-F1
#
_cell.length_a   1.000
_cell.length_b   1.000
_cell.length_c   1.000
_cell.angle_alpha   90.00
_cell.angle_beta   90.00
_cell.angle_gamma   90.00
#
_symmetry.space_group_name_H-M   'P 1'
#
loop_
_entity.id
_entity.type
_entity.pdbx_description
1 polymer ?
#
loop_
_entity_poly.entity_id
_entity_poly.type
_entity_poly.pdbx_seq_one_letter_code
_entity_poly.pdbx_strand_id
1 'polypeptide(L)'
;MEAYTELFEGDDPILSLEEVQLLDALDSELEREGGDGVWGTDQYGIHTAGTSSSDSSLGVVCVYHPQITKDSVLRGADDLDDEAEERLNAALWRYSERVATLIEEALGEFTRQTQS
;
A
#
# COMPACT_ATOMS: atom_id res chain seq x y z
N MET A 1 -2.19 8.74 4.74
CA MET A 1 -1.72 8.80 6.14
C MET A 1 -2.51 7.88 7.06
N GLU A 2 -3.85 7.81 6.96
CA GLU A 2 -4.65 6.95 7.86
C GLU A 2 -4.22 5.47 7.88
N ALA A 3 -4.06 4.82 6.72
CA ALA A 3 -3.57 3.45 6.66
C ALA A 3 -2.15 3.28 7.24
N TYR A 4 -1.29 4.31 7.13
CA TYR A 4 0.07 4.25 7.63
C TYR A 4 0.08 4.33 9.15
N THR A 5 -0.64 5.31 9.71
CA THR A 5 -0.78 5.46 11.16
C THR A 5 -1.48 4.26 11.79
N GLU A 6 -2.48 3.67 11.14
CA GLU A 6 -3.16 2.47 11.64
C GLU A 6 -2.22 1.26 11.73
N LEU A 7 -1.39 1.05 10.70
CA LEU A 7 -0.61 -0.18 10.57
C LEU A 7 0.81 -0.07 11.15
N PHE A 8 1.40 1.12 11.19
CA PHE A 8 2.80 1.33 11.60
C PHE A 8 2.92 2.30 12.79
N GLU A 9 1.99 3.26 12.89
CA GLU A 9 1.84 4.31 13.92
C GLU A 9 1.34 3.84 15.30
N GLY A 10 0.47 2.82 15.27
CA GLY A 10 -0.49 2.51 16.34
C GLY A 10 0.06 1.72 17.53
N ASP A 11 -0.86 1.30 18.41
CA ASP A 11 -0.55 0.52 19.61
C ASP A 11 -0.08 -0.92 19.32
N ASP A 12 -0.40 -1.45 18.14
CA ASP A 12 -0.05 -2.80 17.69
C ASP A 12 0.42 -2.74 16.22
N PRO A 13 1.62 -2.18 15.95
CA PRO A 13 2.11 -2.03 14.60
C PRO A 13 2.45 -3.38 13.98
N ILE A 14 2.15 -3.56 12.69
CA ILE A 14 2.39 -4.82 11.97
C ILE A 14 3.87 -5.06 11.68
N LEU A 15 4.70 -4.03 11.82
CA LEU A 15 6.15 -4.06 11.74
C LEU A 15 6.74 -3.48 13.01
N SER A 16 7.90 -3.99 13.40
CA SER A 16 8.73 -3.38 14.44
C SER A 16 9.32 -2.05 13.96
N LEU A 17 9.79 -1.23 14.92
CA LEU A 17 10.43 0.05 14.60
C LEU A 17 11.66 -0.12 13.69
N GLU A 18 12.45 -1.17 13.90
CA GLU A 18 13.62 -1.47 13.07
C GLU A 18 13.23 -1.81 11.63
N GLU A 19 12.15 -2.56 11.45
CA GLU A 19 11.62 -2.89 10.12
C GLU A 19 11.03 -1.67 9.41
N VAL A 20 10.36 -0.76 10.12
CA VAL A 20 9.89 0.50 9.55
C VAL A 20 11.07 1.39 9.12
N GLN A 21 12.10 1.51 9.96
CA GLN A 21 13.32 2.26 9.61
C GLN A 21 14.06 1.67 8.41
N LEU A 22 14.08 0.34 8.30
CA LEU A 22 14.64 -0.35 7.15
C LEU A 22 13.83 -0.06 5.88
N LEU A 23 12.51 -0.07 5.98
CA LEU A 23 11.62 0.26 4.87
C LEU A 23 11.80 1.71 4.40
N ASP A 24 11.95 2.66 5.33
CA ASP A 24 12.24 4.06 5.02
C ASP A 24 13.61 4.24 4.34
N ALA A 25 14.62 3.48 4.77
CA ALA A 25 15.94 3.49 4.17
C ALA A 25 15.92 2.93 2.73
N LEU A 26 15.20 1.82 2.52
CA LEU A 26 15.00 1.21 1.20
C LEU A 26 14.27 2.16 0.26
N ASP A 27 13.18 2.77 0.73
CA ASP A 27 12.41 3.74 -0.04
C ASP A 27 13.26 4.94 -0.47
N SER A 28 13.99 5.53 0.48
CA SER A 28 14.90 6.66 0.23
C SER A 28 15.97 6.32 -0.81
N GLU A 29 16.53 5.11 -0.78
CA GLU A 29 17.56 4.72 -1.75
C GLU A 29 16.97 4.50 -3.15
N LEU A 30 15.80 3.85 -3.24
CA LEU A 30 15.11 3.66 -4.53
C LEU A 30 14.68 4.99 -5.16
N GLU A 31 14.25 5.96 -4.35
CA GLU A 31 13.97 7.32 -4.81
C GLU A 31 15.24 8.03 -5.32
N ARG A 32 16.38 7.87 -4.63
CA ARG A 32 17.66 8.48 -5.02
C ARG A 32 18.16 7.99 -6.37
N GLU A 33 17.86 6.76 -6.74
CA GLU A 33 18.17 6.21 -8.06
C GLU A 33 17.23 6.69 -9.18
N GLY A 34 16.25 7.54 -8.85
CA GLY A 34 15.30 8.12 -9.79
C GLY A 34 14.04 7.28 -10.01
N GLY A 35 13.75 6.33 -9.12
CA GLY A 35 12.48 5.61 -9.07
C GLY A 35 11.45 6.31 -8.18
N ASP A 36 10.25 5.71 -8.08
CA ASP A 36 9.13 6.21 -7.26
C ASP A 36 9.17 5.70 -5.80
N GLY A 37 10.33 5.21 -5.35
CA GLY A 37 10.46 4.55 -4.05
C GLY A 37 9.77 3.19 -3.99
N VAL A 38 9.61 2.64 -2.78
CA VAL A 38 8.73 1.50 -2.52
C VAL A 38 7.28 1.99 -2.53
N TRP A 39 6.99 3.09 -1.85
CA TRP A 39 5.62 3.52 -1.58
C TRP A 39 4.91 4.13 -2.78
N GLY A 40 5.62 4.76 -3.72
CA GLY A 40 5.02 5.45 -4.85
C GLY A 40 4.65 4.55 -6.04
N THR A 41 4.90 3.25 -5.93
CA THR A 41 4.63 2.30 -7.02
C THR A 41 3.19 1.80 -7.06
N ASP A 42 2.43 2.00 -5.98
CA ASP A 42 1.09 1.45 -5.85
C ASP A 42 0.08 2.09 -6.82
N GLN A 43 -0.81 1.25 -7.38
CA GLN A 43 -1.83 1.70 -8.32
C GLN A 43 -3.18 1.11 -7.96
N TYR A 44 -4.24 1.91 -8.12
CA TYR A 44 -5.60 1.52 -7.76
C TYR A 44 -6.55 1.66 -8.95
N GLY A 45 -7.38 0.63 -9.14
CA GLY A 45 -8.44 0.59 -10.14
C GLY A 45 -9.82 0.67 -9.50
N ILE A 46 -10.73 1.40 -10.14
CA ILE A 46 -12.16 1.43 -9.77
C ILE A 46 -12.91 0.49 -10.70
N HIS A 47 -13.73 -0.40 -10.14
CA HIS A 47 -14.61 -1.28 -10.90
C HIS A 47 -16.06 -1.14 -10.46
N THR A 48 -16.99 -1.44 -11.36
CA THR A 48 -18.40 -1.54 -11.03
C THR A 48 -18.73 -2.97 -10.60
N ALA A 49 -19.10 -3.15 -9.34
CA ALA A 49 -19.64 -4.42 -8.86
C ALA A 49 -21.16 -4.41 -9.08
N GLY A 50 -21.62 -4.85 -10.26
CA GLY A 50 -23.05 -5.03 -10.52
C GLY A 50 -23.42 -5.28 -11.99
N THR A 51 -24.12 -6.38 -12.26
CA THR A 51 -24.69 -6.72 -13.59
C THR A 51 -26.09 -6.12 -13.81
N SER A 52 -26.62 -5.35 -12.86
CA SER A 52 -27.96 -4.76 -12.92
C SER A 52 -27.98 -3.30 -12.50
N SER A 53 -28.66 -2.50 -13.32
CA SER A 53 -28.68 -1.03 -13.36
C SER A 53 -29.19 -0.30 -12.10
N SER A 54 -29.50 -1.01 -11.01
CA SER A 54 -30.13 -0.45 -9.81
C SER A 54 -29.25 -0.50 -8.56
N ASP A 55 -28.06 -1.11 -8.62
CA ASP A 55 -27.18 -1.26 -7.44
C ASP A 55 -25.70 -1.24 -7.87
N SER A 56 -25.29 -0.17 -8.56
CA SER A 56 -23.91 -0.01 -9.02
C SER A 56 -23.00 0.40 -7.86
N SER A 57 -22.68 -0.53 -6.96
CA SER A 57 -21.60 -0.31 -5.99
C SER A 57 -20.26 -0.23 -6.73
N LEU A 58 -19.50 0.84 -6.48
CA LEU A 58 -18.14 0.98 -6.95
C LEU A 58 -17.21 0.26 -5.96
N GLY A 59 -16.35 -0.61 -6.48
CA GLY A 59 -15.29 -1.24 -5.70
C GLY A 59 -13.93 -0.70 -6.11
N VAL A 60 -12.97 -0.73 -5.18
CA VAL A 60 -11.59 -0.31 -5.42
C VAL A 60 -10.65 -1.48 -5.16
N VAL A 61 -9.70 -1.69 -6.07
CA VAL A 61 -8.69 -2.74 -5.95
C VAL A 61 -7.30 -2.17 -6.21
N CYS A 62 -6.32 -2.60 -5.44
CA CYS A 62 -4.93 -2.34 -5.76
C CYS A 62 -4.53 -3.23 -6.95
N VAL A 63 -4.24 -2.59 -8.10
CA VAL A 63 -3.87 -3.28 -9.35
C VAL A 63 -2.36 -3.51 -9.46
N TYR A 64 -1.58 -2.74 -8.71
CA TYR A 64 -0.14 -2.93 -8.57
C TYR A 64 0.23 -2.68 -7.12
N HIS A 65 0.69 -3.72 -6.44
CA HIS A 65 1.14 -3.64 -5.06
C HIS A 65 2.62 -3.24 -5.00
N PRO A 66 2.99 -2.38 -4.03
CA PRO A 66 4.38 -2.05 -3.80
C PRO A 66 5.12 -3.29 -3.31
N GLN A 67 6.31 -3.53 -3.86
CA GLN A 67 7.09 -4.72 -3.57
C GLN A 67 8.58 -4.40 -3.55
N ILE A 68 9.28 -4.85 -2.50
CA ILE A 68 10.73 -4.95 -2.47
C ILE A 68 11.13 -6.18 -3.28
N THR A 69 11.92 -5.96 -4.33
CA THR A 69 12.41 -7.05 -5.19
C THR A 69 13.89 -7.32 -4.93
N LYS A 70 14.40 -8.47 -5.36
CA LYS A 70 15.83 -8.77 -5.30
C LYS A 70 16.72 -7.72 -5.98
N ASP A 71 16.23 -7.09 -7.05
CA ASP A 71 16.93 -5.98 -7.69
C ASP A 71 16.95 -4.72 -6.81
N SER A 72 15.94 -4.52 -5.96
CA SER A 72 15.90 -3.47 -4.93
C SER A 72 16.87 -3.77 -3.78
N VAL A 73 16.97 -5.03 -3.36
CA VAL A 73 17.89 -5.51 -2.31
C VAL A 73 19.35 -5.32 -2.73
N LEU A 74 19.69 -5.72 -3.96
CA LEU A 74 21.04 -5.56 -4.53
C LEU A 74 21.51 -4.10 -4.66
N ARG A 75 20.58 -3.14 -4.54
CA ARG A 75 20.86 -1.71 -4.67
C ARG A 75 20.82 -0.94 -3.35
N GLY A 76 20.19 -1.48 -2.31
CA GLY A 76 19.96 -0.72 -1.07
C GLY A 76 20.17 -1.47 0.25
N ALA A 77 20.28 -2.80 0.28
CA ALA A 77 20.41 -3.53 1.54
C ALA A 77 21.11 -4.88 1.36
N ASP A 78 22.44 -4.90 1.44
CA ASP A 78 23.23 -6.15 1.55
C ASP A 78 22.86 -6.98 2.80
N ASP A 79 22.11 -6.40 3.75
CA ASP A 79 21.70 -7.00 5.03
C ASP A 79 20.22 -7.42 5.09
N LEU A 80 19.43 -7.29 4.02
CA LEU A 80 18.04 -7.77 4.03
C LEU A 80 18.04 -9.29 3.85
N ASP A 81 17.71 -10.02 4.92
CA ASP A 81 17.46 -11.46 4.82
C ASP A 81 16.10 -11.75 4.18
N ASP A 82 15.95 -12.96 3.62
CA ASP A 82 14.73 -13.38 2.93
C ASP A 82 13.49 -13.30 3.86
N GLU A 83 13.66 -13.50 5.17
CA GLU A 83 12.56 -13.48 6.13
C GLU A 83 12.05 -12.04 6.37
N ALA A 84 12.96 -11.08 6.49
CA ALA A 84 12.65 -9.66 6.57
C ALA A 84 12.05 -9.16 5.25
N GLU A 85 12.56 -9.57 4.09
CA GLU A 85 11.97 -9.25 2.79
C GLU A 85 10.50 -9.71 2.72
N GLU A 86 10.23 -10.95 3.11
CA GLU A 86 8.86 -11.50 3.13
C GLU A 86 7.95 -10.75 4.09
N ARG A 87 8.42 -10.42 5.30
CA ARG A 87 7.65 -9.65 6.30
C ARG A 87 7.32 -8.24 5.80
N LEU A 88 8.30 -7.54 5.23
CA LEU A 88 8.11 -6.20 4.68
C LEU A 88 7.14 -6.24 3.50
N ASN A 89 7.29 -7.17 2.56
CA ASN A 89 6.37 -7.32 1.44
C ASN A 89 4.94 -7.67 1.88
N ALA A 90 4.78 -8.50 2.92
CA ALA A 90 3.47 -8.78 3.49
C ALA A 90 2.83 -7.53 4.14
N ALA A 91 3.65 -6.68 4.77
CA ALA A 91 3.19 -5.42 5.34
C ALA A 91 2.79 -4.40 4.26
N LEU A 92 3.58 -4.28 3.19
CA LEU A 92 3.27 -3.47 2.01
C LEU A 92 1.94 -3.89 1.37
N TRP A 93 1.73 -5.20 1.21
CA TRP A 93 0.45 -5.73 0.73
C TRP A 93 -0.72 -5.29 1.61
N ARG A 94 -0.63 -5.50 2.93
CA ARG A 94 -1.70 -5.12 3.88
C ARG A 94 -1.97 -3.63 3.86
N TYR A 95 -0.93 -2.81 3.74
CA TYR A 95 -1.06 -1.38 3.61
C TYR A 95 -1.87 -0.99 2.38
N SER A 96 -1.53 -1.53 1.20
CA SER A 96 -2.27 -1.23 -0.03
C SER A 96 -3.71 -1.73 -0.01
N GLU A 97 -4.00 -2.88 0.59
CA GLU A 97 -5.38 -3.34 0.78
C GLU A 97 -6.18 -2.38 1.70
N ARG A 98 -5.53 -1.86 2.74
CA ARG A 98 -6.16 -0.88 3.63
C ARG A 98 -6.40 0.44 2.92
N VAL A 99 -5.45 0.90 2.11
CA VAL A 99 -5.62 2.10 1.27
C VAL A 99 -6.77 1.90 0.27
N ALA A 100 -6.87 0.76 -0.40
CA ALA A 100 -7.97 0.45 -1.31
C ALA A 100 -9.33 0.55 -0.60
N THR A 101 -9.43 0.00 0.61
CA THR A 101 -10.63 0.08 1.45
C THR A 101 -11.00 1.53 1.77
N LEU A 102 -10.04 2.37 2.18
CA LEU A 102 -10.28 3.77 2.49
C LEU A 102 -10.70 4.57 1.25
N ILE A 103 -10.12 4.29 0.09
CA ILE A 103 -10.54 4.92 -1.18
C ILE A 103 -11.98 4.51 -1.52
N GLU A 104 -12.35 3.24 -1.33
CA GLU A 104 -13.71 2.75 -1.55
C GLU A 104 -14.72 3.45 -0.62
N GLU A 105 -14.41 3.56 0.67
CA GLU A 105 -15.24 4.27 1.65
C GLU A 105 -15.45 5.74 1.26
N ALA A 106 -14.37 6.45 0.91
CA ALA A 106 -14.42 7.84 0.46
C ALA A 106 -15.24 8.01 -0.84
N LEU A 107 -15.08 7.08 -1.79
CA LEU A 107 -15.82 7.09 -3.06
C LEU A 107 -17.32 6.83 -2.84
N GLY A 108 -17.64 5.91 -1.92
CA GLY A 108 -19.01 5.62 -1.51
C GLY A 108 -19.68 6.81 -0.82
N GLU A 109 -18.96 7.55 0.02
CA GLU A 109 -19.44 8.81 0.61
C GLU A 109 -19.68 9.90 -0.44
N PHE A 110 -18.72 10.12 -1.35
CA PHE A 110 -18.84 11.11 -2.41
C PHE A 110 -20.05 10.83 -3.32
N THR A 111 -20.25 9.56 -3.69
CA THR A 111 -21.39 9.13 -4.52
C THR A 111 -22.73 9.35 -3.82
N ARG A 112 -22.81 9.10 -2.50
CA ARG A 112 -24.02 9.38 -1.72
C ARG A 112 -24.33 10.86 -1.62
N GLN A 113 -23.31 11.71 -1.43
CA GLN A 113 -23.49 13.16 -1.35
C GLN A 113 -23.98 13.76 -2.68
N THR A 114 -23.51 13.24 -3.82
CA THR A 114 -23.89 13.74 -5.15
C THR A 114 -25.25 13.26 -5.64
N GLN A 115 -25.82 12.23 -5.02
CA GLN A 115 -27.18 11.74 -5.31
C GLN A 115 -28.27 12.35 -4.41
N SER A 116 -27.88 13.18 -3.42
CA SER A 116 -28.79 13.88 -2.51
C SER A 116 -29.12 15.29 -2.99
#